data_AF-A0A811JQT0-F1
#
_entry.id   AF-A0A811JQT0-F1
#
_cell.length_a   1.000
_cell.length_b   1.000
_cell.length_c   1.000
_cell.angle_alpha   90.00
_cell.angle_beta   90.00
_cell.angle_gamma   90.00
#
_symmetry.space_group_name_H-M   'P 1'
#
loop_
_entity.id
_entity.type
_entity.pdbx_description
1 polymer ?
#
loop_
_entity_poly.entity_id
_entity_poly.type
_entity_poly.pdbx_seq_one_letter_code
_entity_poly.pdbx_strand_id
1 'polypeptide(L)'
;MNIDRFVDRIEWNAFGVDENFIGSLNSNDAVGLPGGFTLHCLRGQVESNYMTRLSIWMDSGKCKSGMYRHYLCLFGMEDIKANIEDQPHFFANKFMPSVDFGAIDCWHRILYNRTHFNRANRLSMRDYKFVDTVRFNFLKNNYPNFTALNFNCKIDRKMVV
;
A
#
# COMPACT_ATOMS: atom_id res chain seq x y z
N MET A 1 -18.99 -18.07 -4.42
CA MET A 1 -18.06 -19.14 -3.96
C MET A 1 -18.05 -19.12 -2.43
N ASN A 2 -17.99 -20.25 -1.74
CA ASN A 2 -17.88 -20.27 -0.27
C ASN A 2 -16.43 -19.92 0.15
N ILE A 3 -16.26 -19.15 1.24
CA ILE A 3 -14.97 -18.70 1.76
C ILE A 3 -14.07 -19.85 2.22
N ASP A 4 -14.63 -20.86 2.90
CA ASP A 4 -13.87 -22.02 3.40
C ASP A 4 -13.22 -22.76 2.22
N ARG A 5 -14.02 -23.01 1.17
CA ARG A 5 -13.53 -23.63 -0.06
C ARG A 5 -12.48 -22.78 -0.80
N PHE A 6 -12.50 -21.46 -0.60
CA PHE A 6 -11.51 -20.57 -1.18
C PHE A 6 -10.19 -20.61 -0.40
N VAL A 7 -10.25 -20.60 0.93
CA VAL A 7 -9.07 -20.75 1.80
C VAL A 7 -8.38 -22.07 1.52
N ASP A 8 -9.12 -23.18 1.51
CA ASP A 8 -8.58 -24.53 1.23
C ASP A 8 -7.81 -24.59 -0.10
N ARG A 9 -8.29 -23.86 -1.11
CA ARG A 9 -7.67 -23.83 -2.45
C ARG A 9 -6.39 -23.01 -2.50
N ILE A 10 -6.31 -21.91 -1.75
CA ILE A 10 -5.11 -21.07 -1.73
C ILE A 10 -4.04 -21.68 -0.83
N GLU A 11 -4.41 -22.21 0.33
CA GLU A 11 -3.45 -22.85 1.25
C GLU A 11 -2.77 -24.07 0.63
N TRP A 12 -3.41 -24.72 -0.35
CA TRP A 12 -2.79 -25.77 -1.16
C TRP A 12 -1.54 -25.32 -1.92
N ASN A 13 -1.39 -24.02 -2.19
CA ASN A 13 -0.25 -23.47 -2.90
C ASN A 13 0.81 -22.99 -1.90
N ALA A 14 1.71 -23.88 -1.48
CA ALA A 14 2.60 -23.67 -0.33
C ALA A 14 3.62 -22.50 -0.44
N PHE A 15 3.84 -21.94 -1.63
CA PHE A 15 4.82 -20.87 -1.84
C PHE A 15 4.19 -19.48 -1.82
N GLY A 16 4.70 -18.59 -0.95
CA GLY A 16 4.28 -17.19 -0.88
C GLY A 16 2.79 -17.02 -0.55
N VAL A 17 2.23 -17.89 0.29
CA VAL A 17 0.81 -17.84 0.68
C VAL A 17 0.46 -16.48 1.27
N ASP A 18 1.33 -15.90 2.08
CA ASP A 18 1.17 -14.58 2.68
C ASP A 18 1.12 -13.44 1.66
N GLU A 19 1.79 -13.58 0.51
CA GLU A 19 1.77 -12.60 -0.59
C GLU A 19 0.55 -12.77 -1.51
N ASN A 20 0.06 -13.99 -1.66
CA ASN A 20 -1.03 -14.30 -2.59
C ASN A 20 -2.41 -14.27 -1.93
N PHE A 21 -2.51 -14.70 -0.67
CA PHE A 21 -3.79 -14.97 -0.01
C PHE A 21 -4.64 -13.71 0.18
N ILE A 22 -4.11 -12.69 0.86
CA ILE A 22 -4.88 -11.48 1.18
C ILE A 22 -5.26 -10.71 -0.09
N GLY A 23 -4.36 -10.60 -1.06
CA GLY A 23 -4.65 -9.95 -2.34
C GLY A 23 -5.72 -10.70 -3.14
N SER A 24 -5.64 -12.03 -3.18
CA SER A 24 -6.63 -12.87 -3.86
C SER A 24 -7.98 -12.82 -3.16
N LEU A 25 -7.99 -12.89 -1.83
CA LEU A 25 -9.20 -12.83 -1.01
C LEU A 25 -9.91 -11.48 -1.20
N ASN A 26 -9.15 -10.38 -1.15
CA ASN A 26 -9.68 -9.03 -1.28
C ASN A 26 -10.26 -8.74 -2.67
N SER A 27 -9.62 -9.23 -3.73
CA SER A 27 -10.04 -8.92 -5.11
C SER A 27 -11.14 -9.82 -5.67
N ASN A 28 -11.46 -10.94 -4.99
CA ASN A 28 -12.38 -11.94 -5.53
C ASN A 28 -13.85 -11.50 -5.47
N ASP A 29 -14.37 -11.05 -6.62
CA ASP A 29 -15.76 -10.65 -6.79
C ASP A 29 -16.77 -11.74 -6.39
N ALA A 30 -16.41 -13.02 -6.51
CA ALA A 30 -17.29 -14.15 -6.21
C ALA A 30 -17.36 -14.52 -4.72
N VAL A 31 -16.43 -14.03 -3.90
CA VAL A 31 -16.48 -14.11 -2.43
C VAL A 31 -17.28 -12.92 -1.88
N GLY A 32 -17.14 -11.74 -2.49
CA GLY A 32 -18.01 -10.59 -2.20
C GLY A 32 -17.79 -9.98 -0.82
N LEU A 33 -16.54 -9.91 -0.35
CA LEU A 33 -16.22 -9.40 0.98
C LEU A 33 -16.61 -7.93 1.18
N PRO A 34 -17.03 -7.54 2.40
CA PRO A 34 -17.16 -6.13 2.76
C PRO A 34 -15.83 -5.39 2.57
N GLY A 35 -15.86 -4.27 1.84
CA GLY A 35 -14.63 -3.51 1.52
C GLY A 35 -13.74 -4.18 0.46
N GLY A 36 -14.15 -5.31 -0.09
CA GLY A 36 -13.44 -6.01 -1.16
C GLY A 36 -13.29 -5.15 -2.42
N PHE A 37 -12.33 -5.53 -3.24
CA PHE A 37 -12.06 -4.94 -4.55
C PHE A 37 -12.49 -5.91 -5.67
N THR A 38 -12.02 -5.68 -6.89
CA THR A 38 -12.41 -6.46 -8.07
C THR A 38 -11.23 -7.07 -8.81
N LEU A 39 -11.43 -8.28 -9.34
CA LEU A 39 -10.49 -8.96 -10.23
C LEU A 39 -10.39 -8.24 -11.59
N HIS A 40 -11.38 -7.43 -11.95
CA HIS A 40 -11.39 -6.69 -13.22
C HIS A 40 -10.11 -5.85 -13.40
N CYS A 41 -9.66 -5.17 -12.34
CA CYS A 41 -8.48 -4.32 -12.41
C CYS A 41 -7.15 -5.08 -12.42
N LEU A 42 -7.13 -6.30 -11.86
CA LEU A 42 -5.91 -7.12 -11.81
C LEU A 42 -5.59 -7.76 -13.16
N ARG A 43 -6.60 -8.07 -13.97
CA ARG A 43 -6.42 -8.65 -15.31
C ARG A 43 -5.69 -7.73 -16.28
N GLY A 44 -5.73 -6.42 -16.06
CA GLY A 44 -5.06 -5.41 -16.89
C GLY A 44 -3.62 -5.09 -16.47
N GLN A 45 -3.04 -5.84 -15.53
CA GLN A 45 -1.73 -5.54 -14.91
C GLN A 45 -1.64 -4.11 -14.39
N VAL A 46 -2.75 -3.57 -13.88
CA VAL A 46 -2.76 -2.23 -13.28
C VAL A 46 -2.40 -2.38 -11.82
N GLU A 47 -1.25 -1.82 -11.43
CA GLU A 47 -0.91 -1.71 -10.01
C GLU A 47 -1.93 -0.79 -9.32
N SER A 48 -2.68 -1.37 -8.38
CA SER A 48 -3.56 -0.60 -7.52
C SER A 48 -2.71 0.22 -6.55
N ASN A 49 -3.13 1.46 -6.28
CA ASN A 49 -2.51 2.23 -5.23
C ASN A 49 -2.87 1.70 -3.83
N TYR A 50 -1.95 1.87 -2.89
CA TYR A 50 -2.14 1.45 -1.51
C TYR A 50 -1.45 2.43 -0.57
N MET A 51 -1.87 2.42 0.70
CA MET A 51 -1.31 3.25 1.76
C MET A 51 -0.78 2.42 2.93
N THR A 52 -0.85 1.10 2.88
CA THR A 52 -0.49 0.25 4.02
C THR A 52 1.00 0.28 4.33
N ARG A 53 1.86 0.03 3.33
CA ARG A 53 3.32 -0.09 3.55
C ARG A 53 4.13 0.45 2.39
N LEU A 54 5.00 1.42 2.66
CA LEU A 54 6.08 1.81 1.76
C LEU A 54 7.17 0.74 1.79
N SER A 55 7.59 0.27 0.62
CA SER A 55 8.75 -0.60 0.45
C SER A 55 9.49 -0.16 -0.81
N ILE A 56 10.79 0.07 -0.71
CA ILE A 56 11.63 0.46 -1.83
C ILE A 56 12.45 -0.76 -2.26
N TRP A 57 12.25 -1.18 -3.50
CA TRP A 57 12.98 -2.27 -4.11
C TRP A 57 14.21 -1.75 -4.85
N MET A 58 15.24 -2.59 -4.98
CA MET A 58 16.54 -2.23 -5.56
C MET A 58 16.46 -1.66 -6.98
N ASP A 59 15.52 -2.16 -7.78
CA ASP A 59 15.27 -1.72 -9.15
C ASP A 59 14.70 -0.29 -9.26
N SER A 60 14.18 0.26 -8.16
CA SER A 60 13.57 1.59 -8.18
C SER A 60 14.60 2.73 -8.23
N GLY A 61 15.88 2.48 -7.91
CA GLY A 61 16.93 3.50 -7.84
C GLY A 61 16.70 4.61 -6.79
N LYS A 62 15.78 4.42 -5.83
CA LYS A 62 15.38 5.45 -4.86
C LYS A 62 16.10 5.34 -3.52
N CYS A 63 16.64 4.18 -3.17
CA CYS A 63 17.28 3.93 -1.86
C CYS A 63 18.50 4.83 -1.68
N LYS A 64 18.41 5.82 -0.80
CA LYS A 64 19.48 6.80 -0.58
C LYS A 64 20.59 6.26 0.30
N SER A 65 20.28 5.32 1.18
CA SER A 65 21.29 4.60 1.96
C SER A 65 22.21 3.73 1.13
N GLY A 66 21.76 3.31 -0.06
CA GLY A 66 22.47 2.33 -0.89
C GLY A 66 22.55 0.93 -0.27
N MET A 67 21.88 0.69 0.87
CA MET A 67 21.93 -0.57 1.60
C MET A 67 20.68 -1.40 1.34
N TYR A 68 20.87 -2.69 1.06
CA TYR A 68 19.79 -3.60 0.69
C TYR A 68 19.89 -4.92 1.43
N ARG A 69 18.73 -5.52 1.73
CA ARG A 69 18.63 -6.91 2.19
C ARG A 69 17.44 -7.58 1.54
N HIS A 70 17.68 -8.71 0.88
CA HIS A 70 16.67 -9.41 0.06
C HIS A 70 16.00 -8.45 -0.95
N TYR A 71 16.80 -7.64 -1.64
CA TYR A 71 16.37 -6.63 -2.63
C TYR A 71 15.54 -5.45 -2.10
N LEU A 72 15.26 -5.41 -0.79
CA LEU A 72 14.58 -4.29 -0.15
C LEU A 72 15.60 -3.30 0.43
N CYS A 73 15.34 -2.01 0.22
CA CYS A 73 16.09 -0.92 0.81
C CYS A 73 16.02 -0.97 2.34
N LEU A 74 17.18 -0.81 2.97
CA LEU A 74 17.31 -0.59 4.40
C LEU A 74 17.42 0.92 4.61
N PHE A 75 16.38 1.54 5.13
CA PHE A 75 16.31 3.00 5.26
C PHE A 75 17.35 3.52 6.25
N GLY A 76 18.16 4.48 5.79
CA GLY A 76 19.02 5.31 6.64
C GLY A 76 18.47 6.72 6.81
N MET A 77 19.22 7.59 7.50
CA MET A 77 18.79 8.97 7.77
C MET A 77 18.52 9.75 6.47
N GLU A 78 19.31 9.53 5.43
CA GLU A 78 19.16 10.12 4.09
C GLU A 78 17.84 9.75 3.39
N ASP A 79 17.22 8.61 3.74
CA ASP A 79 15.93 8.20 3.20
C ASP A 79 14.76 8.93 3.87
N ILE A 80 14.93 9.45 5.09
CA ILE A 80 13.83 10.07 5.85
C ILE A 80 13.21 11.21 5.04
N LYS A 81 14.01 12.20 4.63
CA LYS A 81 13.49 13.32 3.85
C LYS A 81 13.22 12.95 2.40
N ALA A 82 14.10 12.15 1.80
CA ALA A 82 14.03 11.86 0.38
C ALA A 82 12.85 10.95 -0.01
N ASN A 83 12.49 10.02 0.88
CA ASN A 83 11.64 8.89 0.54
C ASN A 83 10.52 8.60 1.53
N ILE A 84 10.55 9.09 2.77
CA ILE A 84 9.60 8.66 3.82
C ILE A 84 8.66 9.79 4.25
N GLU A 85 9.19 10.97 4.54
CA GLU A 85 8.47 12.03 5.25
C GLU A 85 7.16 12.45 4.55
N ASP A 86 7.19 12.51 3.22
CA ASP A 86 6.10 13.02 2.38
C ASP A 86 5.27 11.90 1.72
N GLN A 87 5.45 10.64 2.16
CA GLN A 87 4.69 9.52 1.62
C GLN A 87 3.33 9.35 2.29
N PRO A 88 2.28 8.96 1.54
CA PRO A 88 0.94 8.72 2.10
C PRO A 88 0.82 7.36 2.82
N HIS A 89 1.93 6.63 2.98
CA HIS A 89 1.92 5.29 3.57
C HIS A 89 1.92 5.36 5.09
N PHE A 90 1.20 4.44 5.75
CA PHE A 90 1.13 4.35 7.20
C PHE A 90 2.40 3.78 7.82
N PHE A 91 3.03 2.82 7.13
CA PHE A 91 4.24 2.16 7.57
C PHE A 91 5.31 2.22 6.49
N ALA A 92 6.58 2.18 6.89
CA ALA A 92 7.72 2.08 5.99
C ALA A 92 8.58 0.87 6.37
N ASN A 93 8.96 0.07 5.38
CA ASN A 93 9.84 -1.08 5.54
C ASN A 93 11.05 -1.00 4.59
N LYS A 94 12.31 -1.21 5.03
CA LYS A 94 12.73 -1.72 6.35
C LYS A 94 13.72 -0.78 7.06
N PHE A 95 13.55 -0.62 8.38
CA PHE A 95 14.57 -0.06 9.27
C PHE A 95 15.32 -1.17 10.00
N MET A 96 16.62 -1.00 10.22
CA MET A 96 17.44 -1.96 10.99
C MET A 96 18.41 -1.22 11.91
N PRO A 97 18.37 -1.46 13.24
CA PRO A 97 19.29 -0.81 14.19
C PRO A 97 20.77 -1.01 13.88
N SER A 98 21.14 -2.18 13.34
CA SER A 98 22.51 -2.51 12.95
C SER A 98 22.99 -1.78 11.68
N VAL A 99 22.06 -1.15 10.96
CA VAL A 99 22.33 -0.41 9.73
C VAL A 99 22.43 1.07 10.06
N ASP A 100 21.36 1.64 10.64
CA ASP A 100 21.32 3.02 11.07
C ASP A 100 20.29 3.18 12.19
N PHE A 101 20.77 3.18 13.44
CA PHE A 101 19.91 3.47 14.59
C PHE A 101 19.48 4.94 14.64
N GLY A 102 20.30 5.84 14.11
CA GLY A 102 19.99 7.27 14.02
C GLY A 102 18.77 7.53 13.13
N ALA A 103 18.60 6.76 12.06
CA ALA A 103 17.40 6.81 11.21
C ALA A 103 16.12 6.49 12.00
N ILE A 104 16.17 5.47 12.87
CA ILE A 104 15.04 5.06 13.71
C ILE A 104 14.73 6.16 14.74
N ASP A 105 15.74 6.67 15.45
CA ASP A 105 15.54 7.75 16.44
C ASP A 105 14.99 9.03 15.80
N CYS A 106 15.56 9.42 14.65
CA CYS A 106 15.11 10.59 13.91
C CYS A 106 13.65 10.44 13.45
N TRP A 107 13.28 9.29 12.89
CA TRP A 107 11.90 9.04 12.48
C TRP A 107 10.93 9.03 13.67
N HIS A 108 11.31 8.42 14.80
CA HIS A 108 10.52 8.47 16.03
C HIS A 108 10.32 9.91 16.53
N ARG A 109 11.36 10.75 16.51
CA ARG A 109 11.26 12.15 16.89
C ARG A 109 10.32 12.94 15.97
N ILE A 110 10.38 12.67 14.65
CA ILE A 110 9.45 13.28 13.68
C ILE A 110 8.01 12.87 14.00
N LEU A 111 7.74 11.58 14.23
CA LEU A 111 6.41 11.10 14.60
C LEU A 111 5.92 11.71 15.93
N TYR A 112 6.77 11.78 16.95
CA TYR A 112 6.46 12.43 18.21
C TYR A 112 6.07 13.90 18.01
N ASN A 113 6.84 14.63 17.20
CA ASN A 113 6.55 16.04 16.91
C ASN A 113 5.24 16.24 16.13
N ARG A 114 4.95 15.34 15.17
CA ARG A 114 3.68 15.34 14.41
C ARG A 114 2.49 15.13 15.33
N THR A 115 2.59 14.18 16.26
CA THR A 115 1.52 13.83 17.21
C THR A 115 1.30 14.92 18.25
N HIS A 116 2.35 15.45 18.86
CA HIS A 116 2.24 16.30 20.05
C HIS A 116 2.34 17.80 19.79
N PHE A 117 3.02 18.24 18.73
CA PHE A 117 3.27 19.67 18.49
C PHE A 117 2.63 20.21 17.21
N ASN A 118 1.80 19.41 16.53
CA ASN A 118 1.06 19.78 15.33
C ASN A 118 1.93 20.44 14.22
N ARG A 119 3.21 20.04 14.15
CA ARG A 119 4.15 20.53 13.14
C ARG A 119 4.08 19.65 11.89
N ALA A 120 3.33 20.13 10.89
CA ALA A 120 3.28 19.75 9.46
C ALA A 120 3.07 18.28 9.02
N ASN A 121 2.42 18.14 7.84
CA ASN A 121 2.17 16.94 7.04
C ASN A 121 1.44 15.78 7.74
N ARG A 122 0.18 16.04 8.10
CA ARG A 122 -0.78 14.97 8.42
C ARG A 122 -1.16 14.24 7.14
N LEU A 123 -1.38 12.92 7.27
CA LEU A 123 -1.99 12.11 6.21
C LEU A 123 -3.26 12.81 5.71
N SER A 124 -3.33 13.05 4.41
CA SER A 124 -4.48 13.73 3.83
C SER A 124 -5.61 12.75 3.62
N MET A 125 -6.81 13.11 4.08
CA MET A 125 -8.02 12.38 3.72
C MET A 125 -8.23 12.35 2.20
N ARG A 126 -7.64 13.32 1.47
CA ARG A 126 -7.61 13.32 0.02
C ARG A 126 -6.92 12.06 -0.51
N ASP A 127 -5.74 11.72 -0.01
CA ASP A 127 -4.95 10.58 -0.50
C ASP A 127 -5.72 9.28 -0.30
N TYR A 128 -6.35 9.12 0.87
CA TYR A 128 -7.19 7.97 1.19
C TYR A 128 -8.39 7.82 0.24
N LYS A 129 -9.08 8.92 -0.07
CA LYS A 129 -10.21 8.92 -1.02
C LYS A 129 -9.83 8.49 -2.43
N PHE A 130 -8.56 8.68 -2.81
CA PHE A 130 -8.05 8.29 -4.12
C PHE A 130 -7.50 6.86 -4.16
N VAL A 131 -7.46 6.13 -3.04
CA VAL A 131 -7.16 4.69 -3.05
C VAL A 131 -8.25 3.95 -3.85
N ASP A 132 -7.85 3.09 -4.77
CA ASP A 132 -8.75 2.46 -5.74
C ASP A 132 -9.82 1.61 -5.06
N THR A 133 -9.45 0.87 -4.03
CA THR A 133 -10.40 0.07 -3.23
C THR A 133 -11.45 0.95 -2.54
N VAL A 134 -11.04 2.11 -2.03
CA VAL A 134 -11.92 3.09 -1.38
C VAL A 134 -12.86 3.71 -2.41
N ARG A 135 -12.33 4.17 -3.55
CA ARG A 135 -13.11 4.76 -4.64
C ARG A 135 -14.11 3.75 -5.22
N PHE A 136 -13.69 2.50 -5.40
CA PHE A 136 -14.53 1.42 -5.89
C PHE A 136 -15.71 1.16 -4.97
N ASN A 137 -15.46 1.02 -3.66
CA ASN A 137 -16.51 0.78 -2.68
C ASN A 137 -17.44 1.99 -2.54
N PHE A 138 -16.91 3.22 -2.63
CA PHE A 138 -17.73 4.42 -2.69
C PHE A 138 -18.70 4.39 -3.88
N LEU A 139 -18.21 4.11 -5.09
CA LEU A 139 -19.05 4.06 -6.29
C LEU A 139 -20.07 2.91 -6.22
N LYS A 140 -19.64 1.73 -5.80
CA LYS A 140 -20.51 0.54 -5.62
C LYS A 140 -21.68 0.80 -4.68
N ASN A 141 -21.44 1.53 -3.58
CA ASN A 141 -22.47 1.77 -2.57
C ASN A 141 -23.40 2.93 -2.90
N ASN A 142 -22.98 3.88 -3.74
CA ASN A 142 -23.73 5.11 -4.01
C ASN A 142 -24.41 5.15 -5.39
N TYR A 143 -24.03 4.26 -6.32
CA TYR A 143 -24.56 4.26 -7.69
C TYR A 143 -25.16 2.89 -8.06
N PRO A 144 -26.51 2.79 -8.21
CA PRO A 144 -27.18 1.51 -8.47
C PRO A 144 -26.75 0.79 -9.76
N ASN A 145 -26.35 1.55 -10.78
CA ASN A 145 -25.91 1.02 -12.07
C ASN A 145 -24.39 0.77 -12.14
N PHE A 146 -23.67 0.92 -11.02
CA PHE A 146 -22.26 0.66 -10.98
C PHE A 146 -21.97 -0.84 -11.08
N THR A 147 -21.06 -1.20 -11.97
CA THR A 147 -20.53 -2.55 -12.09
C THR A 147 -19.01 -2.47 -12.09
N ALA A 148 -18.35 -3.57 -11.70
CA ALA A 148 -16.89 -3.63 -11.72
C ALA A 148 -16.29 -3.36 -13.11
N LEU A 149 -16.99 -3.75 -14.18
CA LEU A 149 -16.58 -3.53 -15.57
C LEU A 149 -16.58 -2.04 -15.96
N ASN A 150 -17.37 -1.22 -15.28
CA ASN A 150 -17.47 0.22 -15.53
C ASN A 150 -16.50 1.03 -14.66
N PHE A 151 -15.70 0.37 -13.81
CA PHE A 151 -14.74 1.04 -12.95
C PHE A 151 -13.46 1.35 -13.72
N ASN A 152 -13.09 2.63 -13.80
CA ASN A 152 -11.79 3.00 -14.32
C ASN A 152 -10.70 2.61 -13.32
N CYS A 153 -9.91 1.59 -13.63
CA CYS A 153 -8.82 1.08 -12.80
C CYS A 153 -7.56 1.97 -12.79
N LYS A 154 -7.46 2.98 -13.67
CA LYS A 154 -6.32 3.90 -13.72
C LYS A 154 -6.76 5.33 -13.37
N ILE A 155 -6.23 5.88 -12.29
CA ILE A 155 -6.25 7.32 -12.06
C ILE A 155 -4.97 7.90 -12.68
N ASP A 156 -5.11 8.79 -13.65
CA ASP A 156 -3.98 9.48 -14.26
C ASP A 156 -3.35 10.41 -13.21
N ARG A 157 -2.18 10.02 -12.66
CA ARG A 157 -1.54 10.70 -11.52
C ARG A 157 -0.85 12.03 -11.91
N LYS A 158 -0.97 12.49 -13.15
CA LYS A 158 -0.41 13.78 -13.62
C LYS A 158 -1.09 15.03 -13.03
N MET A 159 -2.08 14.91 -12.16
CA MET A 159 -2.79 16.03 -11.51
C MET A 159 -2.55 16.17 -10.00
N VAL A 160 -1.46 15.60 -9.47
CA VAL A 160 -1.07 15.79 -8.06
C VAL A 160 0.45 15.99 -7.97
N VAL A 161 0.91 17.14 -8.45
CA VAL A 161 2.15 17.82 -8.02
C VAL A 161 1.80 19.29 -7.87
#